data_AF-A0A0D6Q273-F1
#
_entry.id   AF-A0A0D6Q273-F1
#
_cell.length_a   1.000
_cell.length_b   1.000
_cell.length_c   1.000
_cell.angle_alpha   90.00
_cell.angle_beta   90.00
_cell.angle_gamma   90.00
#
_symmetry.space_group_name_H-M   'P 1'
#
loop_
_entity.id
_entity.type
_entity.pdbx_description
1 polymer ?
#
loop_
_entity_poly.entity_id
_entity_poly.type
_entity_poly.pdbx_seq_one_letter_code
_entity_poly.pdbx_strand_id
1 'polypeptide(L)'
;MRDEAATAFHEGERRAQALAGVAAPSSAFIRPYMTEQHRTFFASLPYVVLGALSPDGWPAATIATGLPGFLSSPDDTVLRLAWHPMVGDPAVEAIAPGRPFAVLGIEFPTRRRNRANGVILSSDADSIRVCVQQSFGNCPKYIRIRESRPVHRIPGNVERLVTLDEEARDLITSAATFFVASYAPSSAHGGMDVSHRGGPAGFVQVEGDVLTVPDYSGNRYFNTFGNFLQNPRAGLLFINFKSGDLLHLTGEATASWSNGGRSFDVRICEVIRRRAALPLDWTEGPEIMAVSPSHNA
;
A
#
# COMPACT_ATOMS: atom_id res chain seq x y z
N MET A 1 -12.89 -4.93 -31.29
CA MET A 1 -12.82 -3.90 -30.24
C MET A 1 -13.57 -4.43 -29.04
N ARG A 2 -12.86 -4.93 -28.02
CA ARG A 2 -13.52 -5.21 -26.73
C ARG A 2 -13.70 -3.87 -26.03
N ASP A 3 -14.93 -3.64 -25.63
CA ASP A 3 -15.46 -2.43 -25.04
C ASP A 3 -14.54 -1.85 -23.95
N GLU A 4 -13.93 -0.69 -24.21
CA GLU A 4 -13.13 0.04 -23.23
C GLU A 4 -13.96 0.45 -22.01
N ALA A 5 -15.30 0.43 -22.10
CA ALA A 5 -16.22 0.73 -21.00
C ALA A 5 -16.54 -0.48 -20.09
N ALA A 6 -16.10 -1.71 -20.42
CA ALA A 6 -16.48 -2.92 -19.69
C ALA A 6 -15.50 -3.37 -18.59
N THR A 7 -14.36 -2.68 -18.42
CA THR A 7 -13.31 -3.08 -17.48
C THR A 7 -12.99 -2.01 -16.46
N ALA A 8 -12.92 -2.41 -15.18
CA ALA A 8 -12.52 -1.50 -14.10
C ALA A 8 -10.99 -1.30 -14.00
N PHE A 9 -10.22 -1.75 -15.01
CA PHE A 9 -8.77 -1.54 -15.08
C PHE A 9 -8.46 -0.31 -15.92
N HIS A 10 -7.56 0.55 -15.43
CA HIS A 10 -7.09 1.69 -16.21
C HIS A 10 -6.06 1.26 -17.28
N GLU A 11 -5.71 2.18 -18.19
CA GLU A 11 -4.83 1.89 -19.33
C GLU A 11 -3.48 1.27 -18.91
N GLY A 12 -2.84 1.83 -17.88
CA GLY A 12 -1.58 1.33 -17.35
C GLY A 12 -1.65 -0.13 -16.87
N GLU A 13 -2.71 -0.51 -16.16
CA GLU A 13 -2.92 -1.90 -15.73
C GLU A 13 -3.10 -2.85 -16.92
N ARG A 14 -3.89 -2.45 -17.93
CA ARG A 14 -4.07 -3.25 -19.15
C ARG A 14 -2.77 -3.43 -19.91
N ARG A 15 -1.95 -2.37 -19.99
CA ARG A 15 -0.62 -2.42 -20.59
C ARG A 15 0.31 -3.34 -19.79
N ALA A 16 0.31 -3.25 -18.47
CA ALA A 16 1.07 -4.14 -17.59
C ALA A 16 0.65 -5.61 -17.75
N GLN A 17 -0.65 -5.89 -17.85
CA GLN A 17 -1.18 -7.23 -18.12
C GLN A 17 -0.70 -7.78 -19.47
N ALA A 18 -0.72 -6.94 -20.51
CA ALA A 18 -0.22 -7.31 -21.84
C ALA A 18 1.29 -7.59 -21.85
N LEU A 19 2.09 -6.74 -21.20
CA LEU A 19 3.54 -6.94 -21.04
C LEU A 19 3.87 -8.19 -20.23
N ALA A 20 3.03 -8.55 -19.26
CA ALA A 20 3.16 -9.78 -18.50
C ALA A 20 2.79 -11.05 -19.30
N GLY A 21 2.20 -10.90 -20.49
CA GLY A 21 1.72 -12.03 -21.29
C GLY A 21 0.56 -12.79 -20.65
N VAL A 22 -0.20 -12.17 -19.73
CA VAL A 22 -1.30 -12.84 -19.05
C VAL A 22 -2.65 -12.49 -19.67
N ALA A 23 -3.60 -13.44 -19.62
CA ALA A 23 -4.99 -13.13 -19.94
C ALA A 23 -5.54 -12.05 -18.99
N ALA A 24 -6.31 -11.10 -19.55
CA ALA A 24 -6.96 -10.05 -18.78
C ALA A 24 -7.82 -10.68 -17.66
N PRO A 25 -7.59 -10.34 -16.39
CA PRO A 25 -8.37 -10.87 -15.28
C PRO A 25 -9.78 -10.29 -15.29
N SER A 26 -10.68 -10.91 -14.54
CA SER A 26 -12.02 -10.34 -14.33
C SER A 26 -11.96 -9.14 -13.39
N SER A 27 -12.61 -8.05 -13.78
CA SER A 27 -12.86 -6.87 -12.94
C SER A 27 -14.20 -6.93 -12.20
N ALA A 28 -14.97 -8.02 -12.31
CA ALA A 28 -16.32 -8.13 -11.70
C ALA A 28 -16.32 -8.00 -10.17
N PHE A 29 -15.17 -8.18 -9.52
CA PHE A 29 -15.02 -8.04 -8.08
C PHE A 29 -14.56 -6.64 -7.63
N ILE A 30 -14.26 -5.74 -8.58
CA ILE A 30 -13.93 -4.34 -8.33
C ILE A 30 -15.23 -3.54 -8.42
N ARG A 31 -15.69 -3.04 -7.27
CA ARG A 31 -16.99 -2.37 -7.16
C ARG A 31 -16.81 -0.88 -6.83
N PRO A 32 -17.70 0.00 -7.30
CA PRO A 32 -17.71 1.41 -6.91
C PRO A 32 -18.31 1.65 -5.51
N TYR A 33 -18.51 0.59 -4.73
CA TYR A 33 -19.07 0.62 -3.39
C TYR A 33 -18.46 -0.51 -2.55
N MET A 34 -18.48 -0.34 -1.23
CA MET A 34 -18.09 -1.35 -0.25
C MET A 34 -19.27 -2.27 0.03
N THR A 35 -19.07 -3.58 -0.14
CA THR A 35 -20.03 -4.58 0.34
C THR A 35 -20.16 -4.50 1.86
N GLU A 36 -21.27 -5.00 2.42
CA GLU A 36 -21.43 -5.11 3.88
C GLU A 36 -20.24 -5.84 4.53
N GLN A 37 -19.74 -6.90 3.90
CA GLN A 37 -18.57 -7.64 4.37
C GLN A 37 -17.28 -6.79 4.41
N HIS A 38 -17.11 -5.83 3.49
CA HIS A 38 -15.98 -4.90 3.51
C HIS A 38 -16.18 -3.84 4.59
N ARG A 39 -17.40 -3.29 4.73
CA ARG A 39 -17.72 -2.29 5.75
C ARG A 39 -17.47 -2.82 7.16
N THR A 40 -17.97 -4.03 7.45
CA THR A 40 -17.74 -4.71 8.74
C THR A 40 -16.26 -5.00 8.97
N PHE A 41 -15.52 -5.40 7.93
CA PHE A 41 -14.08 -5.64 8.03
C PHE A 41 -13.30 -4.37 8.36
N PHE A 42 -13.53 -3.27 7.64
CA PHE A 42 -12.82 -2.02 7.94
C PHE A 42 -13.12 -1.53 9.35
N ALA A 43 -14.38 -1.63 9.80
CA ALA A 43 -14.77 -1.21 11.14
C ALA A 43 -14.12 -2.04 12.27
N SER A 44 -13.74 -3.30 12.01
CA SER A 44 -13.10 -4.16 13.01
C SER A 44 -11.60 -3.95 13.15
N LEU A 45 -10.96 -3.26 12.21
CA LEU A 45 -9.50 -3.12 12.20
C LEU A 45 -9.02 -2.07 13.23
N PRO A 46 -7.90 -2.33 13.93
CA PRO A 46 -7.22 -1.34 14.77
C PRO A 46 -6.16 -0.52 14.00
N TYR A 47 -5.93 -0.83 12.72
CA TYR A 47 -5.04 -0.08 11.84
C TYR A 47 -5.39 -0.31 10.36
N VAL A 48 -5.00 0.64 9.51
CA VAL A 48 -5.06 0.51 8.04
C VAL A 48 -3.84 1.17 7.42
N VAL A 49 -3.44 0.70 6.25
CA VAL A 49 -2.39 1.35 5.46
C VAL A 49 -3.04 2.29 4.47
N LEU A 50 -2.49 3.49 4.35
CA LEU A 50 -3.03 4.58 3.55
C LEU A 50 -2.05 4.97 2.45
N GLY A 51 -2.61 5.27 1.28
CA GLY A 51 -1.94 5.97 0.21
C GLY A 51 -2.59 7.34 0.04
N ALA A 52 -1.79 8.40 -0.02
CA ALA A 52 -2.28 9.74 -0.32
C ALA A 52 -1.37 10.42 -1.35
N LEU A 53 -1.92 11.33 -2.16
CA LEU A 53 -1.15 12.05 -3.16
C LEU A 53 -0.82 13.46 -2.67
N SER A 54 0.48 13.74 -2.49
CA SER A 54 0.98 15.06 -2.12
C SER A 54 0.71 16.09 -3.22
N PRO A 55 0.66 17.40 -2.89
CA PRO A 55 0.32 18.46 -3.86
C PRO A 55 1.30 18.55 -5.04
N ASP A 56 2.55 18.17 -4.80
CA ASP A 56 3.64 18.09 -5.76
C ASP A 56 3.61 16.80 -6.62
N GLY A 57 2.61 15.94 -6.38
CA GLY A 57 2.34 14.71 -7.13
C GLY A 57 3.16 13.51 -6.68
N TRP A 58 3.74 13.52 -5.48
CA TRP A 58 4.39 12.34 -4.90
C TRP A 58 3.40 11.49 -4.10
N PRO A 59 3.29 10.18 -4.38
CA PRO A 59 2.56 9.25 -3.53
C PRO A 59 3.23 9.13 -2.17
N ALA A 60 2.44 9.23 -1.08
CA ALA A 60 2.88 8.93 0.28
C ALA A 60 2.21 7.65 0.78
N ALA A 61 2.98 6.77 1.41
CA ALA A 61 2.48 5.60 2.14
C ALA A 61 2.59 5.85 3.66
N THR A 62 1.52 5.63 4.40
CA THR A 62 1.52 5.70 5.87
C THR A 62 0.58 4.65 6.48
N ILE A 63 0.59 4.53 7.81
CA ILE A 63 -0.28 3.64 8.58
C ILE A 63 -1.07 4.46 9.59
N ALA A 64 -2.40 4.33 9.54
CA ALA A 64 -3.30 4.90 10.52
C ALA A 64 -3.66 3.85 11.57
N THR A 65 -3.73 4.26 12.82
CA THR A 65 -4.07 3.39 13.96
C THR A 65 -5.20 4.01 14.77
N GLY A 66 -6.05 3.18 15.36
CA GLY A 66 -7.12 3.59 16.25
C GLY A 66 -7.77 2.40 16.95
N LEU A 67 -8.75 2.66 17.80
CA LEU A 67 -9.59 1.60 18.35
C LEU A 67 -10.59 1.13 17.28
N PRO A 68 -10.98 -0.16 17.25
CA PRO A 68 -12.05 -0.63 16.36
C PRO A 68 -13.26 0.31 16.40
N GLY A 69 -13.78 0.66 15.22
CA GLY A 69 -14.75 1.74 15.02
C GLY A 69 -14.15 3.09 14.60
N PHE A 70 -12.82 3.28 14.66
CA PHE A 70 -12.19 4.49 14.12
C PHE A 70 -12.34 4.58 12.59
N LEU A 71 -12.42 3.44 11.91
CA LEU A 71 -13.01 3.35 10.57
C LEU A 71 -14.50 3.04 10.70
N SER A 72 -15.31 3.79 9.97
CA SER A 72 -16.75 3.59 9.90
C SER A 72 -17.23 3.93 8.49
N SER A 73 -18.43 3.48 8.14
CA SER A 73 -18.97 3.69 6.80
C SER A 73 -20.46 4.00 6.97
N PRO A 74 -20.90 5.26 6.79
CA PRO A 74 -22.30 5.63 6.98
C PRO A 74 -23.22 4.99 5.92
N ASP A 75 -22.71 4.81 4.70
CA ASP A 75 -23.35 4.13 3.57
C ASP A 75 -22.31 3.31 2.78
N ASP A 76 -22.71 2.61 1.72
CA ASP A 76 -21.80 1.75 0.95
C ASP A 76 -20.78 2.48 0.08
N THR A 77 -20.89 3.79 -0.09
CA THR A 77 -19.98 4.61 -0.92
C THR A 77 -19.05 5.49 -0.11
N VAL A 78 -19.30 5.68 1.18
CA VAL A 78 -18.48 6.56 2.04
C VAL A 78 -17.75 5.75 3.12
N LEU A 79 -16.45 6.01 3.24
CA LEU A 79 -15.61 5.55 4.33
C LEU A 79 -15.15 6.77 5.16
N ARG A 80 -15.34 6.71 6.47
CA ARG A 80 -14.91 7.73 7.45
C ARG A 80 -13.79 7.16 8.31
N LEU A 81 -12.68 7.88 8.40
CA LEU A 81 -11.55 7.59 9.27
C LEU A 81 -11.46 8.69 10.35
N ALA A 82 -11.66 8.32 11.61
CA ALA A 82 -11.41 9.19 12.76
C ALA A 82 -9.91 9.23 13.10
N TRP A 83 -9.11 9.79 12.19
CA TRP A 83 -7.66 9.79 12.26
C TRP A 83 -7.08 10.93 11.42
N HIS A 84 -5.97 11.50 11.88
CA HIS A 84 -5.14 12.44 11.11
C HIS A 84 -3.66 12.08 11.20
N PRO A 85 -2.88 12.36 10.14
CA PRO A 85 -1.44 12.19 10.18
C PRO A 85 -0.82 13.11 11.23
N MET A 86 0.14 12.60 11.98
CA MET A 86 0.91 13.40 12.93
C MET A 86 1.90 14.30 12.19
N VAL A 87 2.35 15.37 12.85
CA VAL A 87 3.46 16.20 12.34
C VAL A 87 4.67 15.32 11.99
N GLY A 88 5.22 15.53 10.80
CA GLY A 88 6.35 14.77 10.26
C GLY A 88 5.98 13.49 9.53
N ASP A 89 4.70 13.10 9.48
CA ASP A 89 4.21 12.08 8.56
C ASP A 89 4.17 12.62 7.11
N PRO A 90 4.68 11.90 6.10
CA PRO A 90 4.65 12.36 4.72
C PRO A 90 3.23 12.57 4.16
N ALA A 91 2.19 11.99 4.78
CA ALA A 91 0.82 12.16 4.35
C ALA A 91 0.20 13.50 4.79
N VAL A 92 0.82 14.28 5.70
CA VAL A 92 0.23 15.53 6.23
C VAL A 92 -0.21 16.47 5.12
N GLU A 93 0.68 16.77 4.18
CA GLU A 93 0.38 17.70 3.10
C GLU A 93 -0.51 17.10 2.01
N ALA A 94 -0.75 15.78 2.03
CA ALA A 94 -1.57 15.06 1.06
C ALA A 94 -3.05 15.01 1.45
N ILE A 95 -3.41 15.23 2.72
CA ILE A 95 -4.82 15.20 3.17
C ILE A 95 -5.51 16.53 2.85
N ALA A 96 -6.29 16.55 1.77
CA ALA A 96 -7.21 17.66 1.47
C ALA A 96 -8.38 17.19 0.60
N PRO A 97 -9.54 17.88 0.64
CA PRO A 97 -10.67 17.59 -0.22
C PRO A 97 -10.30 17.55 -1.71
N GLY A 98 -10.91 16.62 -2.44
CA GLY A 98 -10.69 16.39 -3.87
C GLY A 98 -9.45 15.57 -4.22
N ARG A 99 -8.57 15.26 -3.24
CA ARG A 99 -7.35 14.50 -3.53
C ARG A 99 -7.58 12.99 -3.60
N PRO A 100 -6.89 12.29 -4.52
CA PRO A 100 -6.87 10.83 -4.55
C PRO A 100 -6.37 10.21 -3.24
N PHE A 101 -7.02 9.12 -2.82
CA PHE A 101 -6.73 8.46 -1.56
C PHE A 101 -6.97 6.95 -1.67
N ALA A 102 -6.12 6.16 -1.04
CA ALA A 102 -6.18 4.71 -1.05
C ALA A 102 -6.19 4.18 0.38
N VAL A 103 -7.03 3.17 0.63
CA VAL A 103 -7.10 2.49 1.93
C VAL A 103 -6.93 1.00 1.72
N LEU A 104 -5.91 0.44 2.35
CA LEU A 104 -5.68 -1.00 2.45
C LEU A 104 -5.94 -1.44 3.88
N GLY A 105 -7.05 -2.16 4.07
CA GLY A 105 -7.29 -2.92 5.28
C GLY A 105 -6.57 -4.26 5.17
N ILE A 106 -5.72 -4.58 6.13
CA ILE A 106 -4.97 -5.84 6.19
C ILE A 106 -5.01 -6.42 7.60
N GLU A 107 -5.48 -7.65 7.72
CA GLU A 107 -5.53 -8.40 8.97
C GLU A 107 -4.51 -9.54 8.87
N PHE A 108 -3.36 -9.38 9.52
CA PHE A 108 -2.27 -10.35 9.44
C PHE A 108 -2.64 -11.74 9.96
N PRO A 109 -3.41 -11.91 11.07
CA PRO A 109 -3.76 -13.24 11.57
C PRO A 109 -4.54 -14.09 10.56
N THR A 110 -5.55 -13.51 9.91
CA THR A 110 -6.41 -14.21 8.94
C THR A 110 -5.88 -14.11 7.51
N ARG A 111 -4.85 -13.28 7.30
CA ARG A 111 -4.31 -12.90 5.99
C ARG A 111 -5.36 -12.27 5.07
N ARG A 112 -6.41 -11.69 5.65
CA ARG A 112 -7.43 -10.99 4.89
C ARG A 112 -6.93 -9.61 4.50
N ARG A 113 -7.16 -9.21 3.26
CA ARG A 113 -6.94 -7.83 2.81
C ARG A 113 -8.02 -7.35 1.86
N ASN A 114 -8.53 -6.15 2.12
CA ASN A 114 -9.52 -5.48 1.28
C ASN A 114 -9.09 -4.03 1.04
N ARG A 115 -9.52 -3.47 -0.08
CA ARG A 115 -9.25 -2.09 -0.48
C ARG A 115 -10.52 -1.26 -0.54
N ALA A 116 -10.33 0.04 -0.31
CA ALA A 116 -11.33 1.07 -0.52
C ALA A 116 -10.60 2.33 -1.02
N ASN A 117 -10.37 2.40 -2.32
CA ASN A 117 -9.71 3.53 -2.97
C ASN A 117 -10.76 4.53 -3.47
N GLY A 118 -10.38 5.81 -3.54
CA GLY A 118 -11.27 6.86 -4.01
C GLY A 118 -10.69 8.26 -3.80
N VAL A 119 -11.55 9.19 -3.38
CA VAL A 119 -11.20 10.61 -3.24
C VAL A 119 -11.64 11.16 -1.90
N ILE A 120 -10.85 12.06 -1.32
CA ILE A 120 -11.20 12.73 -0.07
C ILE A 120 -12.38 13.68 -0.34
N LEU A 121 -13.49 13.47 0.36
CA LEU A 121 -14.64 14.37 0.35
C LEU A 121 -14.41 15.58 1.27
N SER A 122 -13.94 15.30 2.47
CA SER A 122 -13.65 16.33 3.48
C SER A 122 -12.59 15.83 4.45
N SER A 123 -11.86 16.76 5.03
CA SER A 123 -10.98 16.56 6.18
C SER A 123 -11.27 17.67 7.18
N ASP A 124 -11.90 17.32 8.30
CA ASP A 124 -12.14 18.23 9.43
C ASP A 124 -11.15 17.92 10.55
N ALA A 125 -11.30 18.47 11.75
CA ALA A 125 -10.37 18.19 12.85
C ALA A 125 -10.46 16.73 13.35
N ASP A 126 -11.62 16.09 13.18
CA ASP A 126 -11.95 14.82 13.83
C ASP A 126 -11.91 13.64 12.86
N SER A 127 -12.05 13.88 11.56
CA SER A 127 -12.09 12.82 10.56
C SER A 127 -11.75 13.22 9.13
N ILE A 128 -11.30 12.20 8.40
CA ILE A 128 -11.21 12.19 6.94
C ILE A 128 -12.39 11.37 6.40
N ARG A 129 -13.15 11.94 5.47
CA ARG A 129 -14.20 11.23 4.72
C ARG A 129 -13.74 10.98 3.29
N VAL A 130 -13.93 9.76 2.81
CA VAL A 130 -13.51 9.29 1.51
C VAL A 130 -14.72 8.78 0.74
N CYS A 131 -14.93 9.29 -0.47
CA CYS A 131 -15.84 8.71 -1.44
C CYS A 131 -15.12 7.54 -2.10
N VAL A 132 -15.61 6.33 -1.88
CA VAL A 132 -15.07 5.09 -2.43
C VAL A 132 -15.44 5.01 -3.90
N GLN A 133 -14.44 4.81 -4.75
CA GLN A 133 -14.59 4.59 -6.19
C GLN A 133 -14.24 3.16 -6.59
N GLN A 134 -13.42 2.48 -5.78
CA GLN A 134 -13.05 1.07 -5.99
C GLN A 134 -12.92 0.35 -4.65
N SER A 135 -13.65 -0.76 -4.50
CA SER A 135 -13.52 -1.67 -3.37
C SER A 135 -13.50 -3.13 -3.81
N PHE A 136 -12.50 -3.86 -3.34
CA PHE A 136 -12.26 -5.26 -3.69
C PHE A 136 -11.34 -5.96 -2.67
N GLY A 137 -11.41 -7.27 -2.61
CA GLY A 137 -10.45 -8.11 -1.90
C GLY A 137 -9.27 -8.50 -2.79
N ASN A 138 -8.10 -8.74 -2.20
CA ASN A 138 -6.96 -9.33 -2.91
C ASN A 138 -6.56 -10.67 -2.29
N CYS A 139 -5.86 -11.49 -3.08
CA CYS A 139 -5.36 -12.82 -2.68
C CYS A 139 -4.54 -12.77 -1.36
N PRO A 140 -4.68 -13.71 -0.42
CA PRO A 140 -3.97 -13.67 0.88
C PRO A 140 -2.47 -14.03 0.80
N LYS A 141 -1.94 -14.31 -0.40
CA LYS A 141 -0.55 -14.76 -0.58
C LYS A 141 0.47 -13.76 -0.02
N TYR A 142 1.54 -14.35 0.54
CA TYR A 142 2.72 -13.68 1.09
C TYR A 142 2.48 -12.74 2.27
N ILE A 143 1.29 -12.76 2.88
CA ILE A 143 1.04 -12.10 4.16
C ILE A 143 1.55 -13.02 5.27
N ARG A 144 2.60 -12.58 5.98
CA ARG A 144 3.12 -13.28 7.17
C ARG A 144 2.15 -13.09 8.33
N ILE A 145 1.88 -14.16 9.08
CA ILE A 145 0.98 -14.11 10.23
C ILE A 145 1.67 -13.32 11.33
N ARG A 146 0.95 -12.33 11.88
CA ARG A 146 1.37 -11.54 13.03
C ARG A 146 0.16 -11.20 13.87
N GLU A 147 0.31 -11.20 15.18
CA GLU A 147 -0.72 -10.68 16.09
C GLU A 147 -0.30 -9.29 16.55
N SER A 148 -1.25 -8.35 16.57
CA SER A 148 -1.00 -7.01 17.10
C SER A 148 -1.66 -6.84 18.46
N ARG A 149 -1.02 -6.06 19.31
CA ARG A 149 -1.61 -5.56 20.54
C ARG A 149 -1.30 -4.06 20.69
N PRO A 150 -2.27 -3.25 21.16
CA PRO A 150 -1.99 -1.87 21.52
C PRO A 150 -0.90 -1.79 22.57
N VAL A 151 0.01 -0.84 22.41
CA VAL A 151 1.02 -0.50 23.41
C VAL A 151 1.16 1.01 23.53
N HIS A 152 1.48 1.47 24.73
CA HIS A 152 1.85 2.87 24.92
C HIS A 152 3.28 3.09 24.41
N ARG A 153 3.43 3.92 23.38
CA ARG A 153 4.72 4.43 22.91
C ARG A 153 4.71 5.94 22.94
N ILE A 154 5.87 6.51 23.26
CA ILE A 154 6.11 7.95 23.11
C ILE A 154 6.86 8.10 21.78
N PRO A 155 6.25 8.69 20.74
CA PRO A 155 6.93 8.92 19.47
C PRO A 155 8.21 9.73 19.70
N GLY A 156 9.29 9.25 19.10
CA GLY A 156 10.59 9.90 19.14
C GLY A 156 10.76 10.90 17.99
N ASN A 157 12.02 11.12 17.61
CA ASN A 157 12.36 12.10 16.59
C ASN A 157 11.88 11.70 15.19
N VAL A 158 11.69 12.72 14.35
CA VAL A 158 11.51 12.57 12.90
C VAL A 158 12.83 12.93 12.23
N GLU A 159 13.47 11.94 11.62
CA GLU A 159 14.75 12.07 10.93
C GLU A 159 14.48 12.15 9.43
N ARG A 160 15.12 13.10 8.74
CA ARG A 160 15.11 13.19 7.27
C ARG A 160 16.52 12.96 6.76
N LEU A 161 16.67 12.02 5.84
CA LEU A 161 17.95 11.68 5.23
C LEU A 161 17.86 11.83 3.72
N VAL A 162 19.00 12.16 3.10
CA VAL A 162 19.12 12.30 1.64
C VAL A 162 19.36 10.95 0.96
N THR A 163 20.01 10.02 1.66
CA THR A 163 20.34 8.68 1.19
C THR A 163 19.99 7.64 2.25
N LEU A 164 19.96 6.37 1.85
CA LEU A 164 19.81 5.28 2.80
C LEU A 164 21.06 5.24 3.70
N ASP A 165 20.88 5.17 5.01
CA ASP A 165 21.92 4.83 5.98
C ASP A 165 21.96 3.30 6.22
N GLU A 166 22.87 2.83 7.07
CA GLU A 166 22.99 1.39 7.37
C GLU A 166 21.72 0.83 8.03
N GLU A 167 21.14 1.55 8.99
CA GLU A 167 19.92 1.11 9.68
C GLU A 167 18.71 0.99 8.73
N ALA A 168 18.56 1.92 7.78
CA ALA A 168 17.53 1.82 6.75
C ALA A 168 17.75 0.59 5.87
N ARG A 169 18.99 0.33 5.44
CA ARG A 169 19.33 -0.86 4.63
C ARG A 169 19.05 -2.16 5.38
N ASP A 170 19.41 -2.23 6.66
CA ASP A 170 19.16 -3.40 7.50
C ASP A 170 17.66 -3.67 7.66
N LEU A 171 16.86 -2.61 7.89
CA LEU A 171 15.41 -2.75 7.96
C LEU A 171 14.83 -3.23 6.62
N ILE A 172 15.25 -2.65 5.50
CA ILE A 172 14.72 -3.01 4.16
C ILE A 172 15.07 -4.45 3.81
N THR A 173 16.33 -4.85 4.01
CA THR A 173 16.81 -6.19 3.63
C THR A 173 16.30 -7.28 4.58
N SER A 174 16.04 -6.98 5.86
CA SER A 174 15.41 -7.93 6.78
C SER A 174 13.88 -8.00 6.66
N ALA A 175 13.24 -7.03 6.01
CA ALA A 175 11.79 -6.97 5.91
C ALA A 175 11.21 -8.13 5.10
N ALA A 176 10.27 -8.85 5.72
CA ALA A 176 9.39 -9.79 5.01
C ALA A 176 8.10 -9.12 4.48
N THR A 177 7.91 -7.83 4.78
CA THR A 177 6.70 -7.07 4.44
C THR A 177 7.02 -5.58 4.31
N PHE A 178 6.52 -4.94 3.26
CA PHE A 178 6.45 -3.48 3.14
C PHE A 178 5.21 -3.07 2.33
N PHE A 179 4.94 -1.77 2.25
CA PHE A 179 3.81 -1.23 1.50
C PHE A 179 4.29 -0.22 0.45
N VAL A 180 3.63 -0.19 -0.70
CA VAL A 180 3.93 0.72 -1.81
C VAL A 180 2.68 1.49 -2.23
N ALA A 181 2.74 2.80 -2.08
CA ALA A 181 1.82 3.77 -2.61
C ALA A 181 2.23 4.18 -4.03
N SER A 182 1.26 4.25 -4.93
CA SER A 182 1.46 4.64 -6.35
C SER A 182 0.20 5.32 -6.87
N TYR A 183 0.32 6.11 -7.94
CA TYR A 183 -0.81 6.89 -8.46
C TYR A 183 -0.84 6.89 -10.00
N ALA A 184 -1.99 6.63 -10.61
CA ALA A 184 -2.19 6.84 -12.04
C ALA A 184 -3.14 8.04 -12.30
N PRO A 185 -2.73 9.06 -13.07
CA PRO A 185 -3.56 10.23 -13.40
C PRO A 185 -4.69 9.97 -14.43
N SER A 186 -5.09 8.70 -14.64
CA SER A 186 -6.13 8.34 -15.61
C SER A 186 -7.52 8.81 -15.17
N SER A 187 -8.27 9.43 -16.09
CA SER A 187 -9.63 9.92 -15.87
C SER A 187 -10.66 8.79 -15.68
N ALA A 188 -10.40 7.60 -16.21
CA ALA A 188 -11.22 6.41 -16.03
C ALA A 188 -10.44 5.36 -15.23
N HIS A 189 -11.00 4.94 -14.09
CA HIS A 189 -10.52 3.86 -13.21
C HIS A 189 -9.07 3.97 -12.70
N GLY A 190 -8.37 5.07 -12.98
CA GLY A 190 -7.10 5.42 -12.36
C GLY A 190 -7.31 5.93 -10.95
N GLY A 191 -6.23 6.34 -10.31
CA GLY A 191 -6.28 6.88 -8.95
C GLY A 191 -5.13 6.42 -8.09
N MET A 192 -5.29 6.68 -6.80
CA MET A 192 -4.32 6.30 -5.78
C MET A 192 -4.45 4.81 -5.46
N ASP A 193 -3.34 4.14 -5.25
CA ASP A 193 -3.28 2.78 -4.75
C ASP A 193 -2.23 2.64 -3.63
N VAL A 194 -2.50 1.77 -2.67
CA VAL A 194 -1.49 1.32 -1.70
C VAL A 194 -1.52 -0.21 -1.56
N SER A 195 -0.39 -0.83 -1.87
CA SER A 195 -0.26 -2.27 -2.02
C SER A 195 0.69 -2.88 -1.01
N HIS A 196 0.29 -3.99 -0.39
CA HIS A 196 1.19 -4.84 0.38
C HIS A 196 2.14 -5.63 -0.53
N ARG A 197 3.42 -5.65 -0.18
CA ARG A 197 4.46 -6.49 -0.77
C ARG A 197 5.07 -7.35 0.33
N GLY A 198 5.10 -8.66 0.11
CA GLY A 198 5.66 -9.59 1.09
C GLY A 198 6.36 -10.74 0.41
N GLY A 199 7.28 -11.37 1.13
CA GLY A 199 8.18 -12.38 0.63
C GLY A 199 8.97 -13.08 1.74
N PRO A 200 9.95 -13.93 1.40
CA PRO A 200 11.01 -14.30 2.35
C PRO A 200 11.75 -13.05 2.81
N ALA A 201 12.32 -13.05 4.02
CA ALA A 201 13.24 -11.99 4.43
C ALA A 201 14.39 -11.91 3.40
N GLY A 202 14.82 -10.70 3.03
CA GLY A 202 15.81 -10.50 1.96
C GLY A 202 15.23 -10.43 0.55
N PHE A 203 13.90 -10.46 0.36
CA PHE A 203 13.33 -10.38 -0.99
C PHE A 203 13.52 -9.02 -1.67
N VAL A 204 13.74 -7.95 -0.90
CA VAL A 204 14.11 -6.64 -1.42
C VAL A 204 15.63 -6.55 -1.46
N GLN A 205 16.18 -6.39 -2.66
CA GLN A 205 17.62 -6.16 -2.85
C GLN A 205 17.90 -4.66 -2.78
N VAL A 206 19.05 -4.28 -2.23
CA VAL A 206 19.45 -2.88 -2.10
C VAL A 206 20.85 -2.70 -2.68
N GLU A 207 20.99 -1.82 -3.66
CA GLU A 207 22.27 -1.41 -4.26
C GLU A 207 22.37 0.12 -4.24
N GLY A 208 23.24 0.66 -3.39
CA GLY A 208 23.32 2.10 -3.15
C GLY A 208 22.02 2.65 -2.56
N ASP A 209 21.30 3.44 -3.36
CA ASP A 209 19.97 4.01 -3.09
C ASP A 209 18.89 3.45 -4.02
N VAL A 210 19.13 2.29 -4.64
CA VAL A 210 18.16 1.60 -5.49
C VAL A 210 17.67 0.33 -4.79
N LEU A 211 16.35 0.20 -4.70
CA LEU A 211 15.67 -1.00 -4.20
C LEU A 211 15.14 -1.79 -5.38
N THR A 212 15.49 -3.07 -5.50
CA THR A 212 14.90 -3.98 -6.48
C THR A 212 13.92 -4.93 -5.80
N VAL A 213 12.68 -4.93 -6.28
CA VAL A 213 11.58 -5.73 -5.70
C VAL A 213 11.04 -6.71 -6.74
N PRO A 214 11.09 -8.03 -6.50
CA PRO A 214 10.50 -9.01 -7.39
C PRO A 214 8.96 -8.99 -7.32
N ASP A 215 8.31 -9.20 -8.46
CA ASP A 215 6.86 -9.36 -8.55
C ASP A 215 6.47 -10.83 -8.42
N TYR A 216 5.95 -11.19 -7.24
CA TYR A 216 5.43 -12.52 -6.99
C TYR A 216 3.99 -12.71 -7.49
N SER A 217 3.61 -13.96 -7.73
CA SER A 217 2.29 -14.33 -8.27
C SER A 217 1.13 -13.77 -7.43
N GLY A 218 0.33 -12.88 -8.03
CA GLY A 218 -0.81 -12.24 -7.39
C GLY A 218 -2.14 -12.53 -8.09
N ASN A 219 -3.08 -11.59 -7.96
CA ASN A 219 -4.38 -11.61 -8.64
C ASN A 219 -4.32 -11.10 -10.09
N ARG A 220 -3.11 -10.79 -10.61
CA ARG A 220 -2.86 -10.29 -11.97
C ARG A 220 -3.53 -8.94 -12.29
N TYR A 221 -3.92 -8.14 -11.29
CA TYR A 221 -4.49 -6.82 -11.54
C TYR A 221 -3.43 -5.79 -11.98
N PHE A 222 -2.20 -5.95 -11.49
CA PHE A 222 -1.07 -5.06 -11.77
C PHE A 222 -1.28 -3.60 -11.33
N ASN A 223 -2.03 -3.35 -10.25
CA ASN A 223 -2.29 -1.98 -9.75
C ASN A 223 -0.99 -1.12 -9.63
N THR A 224 0.04 -1.62 -8.92
CA THR A 224 1.32 -0.89 -8.79
C THR A 224 2.07 -0.74 -10.11
N PHE A 225 2.21 -1.82 -10.88
CA PHE A 225 2.96 -1.79 -12.15
C PHE A 225 2.28 -0.91 -13.18
N GLY A 226 0.96 -1.00 -13.28
CA GLY A 226 0.14 -0.16 -14.16
C GLY A 226 0.24 1.32 -13.79
N ASN A 227 0.24 1.63 -12.49
CA ASN A 227 0.52 2.99 -12.02
C ASN A 227 1.92 3.46 -12.43
N PHE A 228 2.96 2.64 -12.21
CA PHE A 228 4.33 3.00 -12.60
C PHE A 228 4.54 3.20 -14.10
N LEU A 229 3.80 2.49 -14.96
CA LEU A 229 3.83 2.71 -16.41
C LEU A 229 3.23 4.07 -16.83
N GLN A 230 2.43 4.71 -15.97
CA GLN A 230 1.78 6.00 -16.22
C GLN A 230 2.44 7.14 -15.44
N ASN A 231 2.97 6.85 -14.25
CA ASN A 231 3.61 7.78 -13.35
C ASN A 231 4.67 7.03 -12.53
N PRO A 232 5.97 7.26 -12.79
CA PRO A 232 7.06 6.51 -12.17
C PRO A 232 7.35 6.97 -10.74
N ARG A 233 6.38 7.51 -9.98
CA ARG A 233 6.60 7.97 -8.61
C ARG A 233 6.04 6.97 -7.60
N ALA A 234 6.80 6.73 -6.54
CA ALA A 234 6.45 5.77 -5.49
C ALA A 234 6.67 6.35 -4.09
N GLY A 235 5.76 5.99 -3.18
CA GLY A 235 5.96 6.12 -1.74
C GLY A 235 6.00 4.74 -1.11
N LEU A 236 7.03 4.44 -0.33
CA LEU A 236 7.21 3.15 0.33
C LEU A 236 7.10 3.32 1.84
N LEU A 237 6.54 2.31 2.51
CA LEU A 237 6.49 2.22 3.97
C LEU A 237 7.06 0.87 4.42
N PHE A 238 8.15 0.94 5.17
CA PHE A 238 8.70 -0.17 5.94
C PHE A 238 8.39 0.03 7.42
N ILE A 239 8.04 -1.06 8.10
CA ILE A 239 7.70 -1.05 9.52
C ILE A 239 8.71 -1.90 10.26
N ASN A 240 9.39 -1.32 11.25
CA ASN A 240 10.09 -2.12 12.23
C ASN A 240 9.08 -2.62 13.27
N PHE A 241 8.56 -3.84 13.06
CA PHE A 241 7.52 -4.45 13.90
C PHE A 241 7.93 -4.63 15.37
N LYS A 242 9.23 -4.57 15.69
CA LYS A 242 9.76 -4.68 17.07
C LYS A 242 9.81 -3.32 17.78
N SER A 243 10.40 -2.31 17.13
CA SER A 243 10.57 -0.98 17.74
C SER A 243 9.39 -0.04 17.52
N GLY A 244 8.49 -0.35 16.57
CA GLY A 244 7.43 0.56 16.14
C GLY A 244 7.95 1.73 15.30
N ASP A 245 9.20 1.69 14.84
CA ASP A 245 9.74 2.69 13.92
C ASP A 245 9.10 2.54 12.54
N LEU A 246 8.85 3.68 11.89
CA LEU A 246 8.36 3.75 10.52
C LEU A 246 9.45 4.36 9.64
N LEU A 247 9.77 3.69 8.55
CA LEU A 247 10.68 4.18 7.51
C LEU A 247 9.86 4.43 6.25
N HIS A 248 9.68 5.70 5.92
CA HIS A 248 9.02 6.15 4.70
C HIS A 248 10.09 6.48 3.66
N LEU A 249 9.91 6.01 2.44
CA LEU A 249 10.81 6.30 1.32
C LEU A 249 10.02 6.91 0.17
N THR A 250 10.57 7.95 -0.44
CA THR A 250 10.05 8.51 -1.69
C THR A 250 11.04 8.21 -2.79
N GLY A 251 10.58 7.78 -3.96
CA GLY A 251 11.49 7.47 -5.05
C GLY A 251 10.85 7.24 -6.41
N GLU A 252 11.69 7.18 -7.43
CA GLU A 252 11.28 6.95 -8.81
C GLU A 252 11.36 5.46 -9.16
N ALA A 253 10.25 4.92 -9.65
CA ALA A 253 10.07 3.53 -9.96
C ALA A 253 10.27 3.22 -11.45
N THR A 254 10.97 2.13 -11.75
CA THR A 254 11.10 1.57 -13.11
C THR A 254 10.64 0.12 -13.10
N ALA A 255 9.66 -0.22 -13.94
CA ALA A 255 9.17 -1.58 -14.07
C ALA A 255 9.99 -2.37 -15.11
N SER A 256 10.46 -3.55 -14.71
CA SER A 256 11.28 -4.45 -15.52
C SER A 256 10.51 -5.73 -15.84
N TRP A 257 10.55 -6.13 -17.12
CA TRP A 257 9.83 -7.27 -17.67
C TRP A 257 10.85 -8.16 -18.38
N SER A 258 11.08 -9.36 -17.88
CA SER A 258 12.02 -10.32 -18.50
C SER A 258 11.38 -11.70 -18.59
N ASN A 259 11.91 -12.54 -19.47
CA ASN A 259 11.44 -13.92 -19.61
C ASN A 259 11.63 -14.75 -18.32
N GLY A 260 12.52 -14.33 -17.42
CA GLY A 260 12.79 -14.98 -16.13
C GLY A 260 11.98 -14.42 -14.95
N GLY A 261 11.16 -13.37 -15.16
CA GLY A 261 10.39 -12.75 -14.09
C GLY A 261 10.16 -11.25 -14.29
N ARG A 262 9.42 -10.66 -13.36
CA ARG A 262 9.12 -9.23 -13.32
C ARG A 262 9.63 -8.64 -12.02
N SER A 263 10.09 -7.41 -12.07
CA SER A 263 10.50 -6.65 -10.90
C SER A 263 10.21 -5.17 -11.12
N PHE A 264 10.30 -4.40 -10.05
CA PHE A 264 10.46 -2.96 -10.20
C PHE A 264 11.61 -2.49 -9.34
N ASP A 265 12.33 -1.51 -9.85
CA ASP A 265 13.39 -0.81 -9.14
C ASP A 265 12.84 0.52 -8.64
N VAL A 266 13.24 0.96 -7.45
CA VAL A 266 12.92 2.29 -6.92
C VAL A 266 14.21 3.00 -6.54
N ARG A 267 14.54 4.08 -7.25
CA ARG A 267 15.63 4.97 -6.86
C ARG A 267 15.14 5.94 -5.80
N ILE A 268 15.69 5.84 -4.60
CA ILE A 268 15.28 6.66 -3.46
C ILE A 268 15.75 8.09 -3.63
N CYS A 269 14.85 9.03 -3.34
CA CYS A 269 15.09 10.48 -3.39
C CYS A 269 14.93 11.14 -2.01
N GLU A 270 14.12 10.55 -1.13
CA GLU A 270 13.94 11.02 0.24
C GLU A 270 13.73 9.83 1.18
N VAL A 271 14.28 9.96 2.38
CA VAL A 271 14.08 9.02 3.49
C VAL A 271 13.55 9.80 4.69
N ILE A 272 12.42 9.36 5.24
CA ILE A 272 11.89 9.87 6.50
C ILE A 272 11.78 8.70 7.48
N ARG A 273 12.48 8.79 8.60
CA ARG A 273 12.35 7.84 9.70
C ARG A 273 11.62 8.48 10.86
N ARG A 274 10.59 7.79 11.37
CA ARG A 274 9.80 8.22 12.52
C ARG A 274 9.96 7.20 13.64
N ARG A 275 10.61 7.61 14.73
CA ARG A 275 10.96 6.72 15.85
C ARG A 275 9.74 6.40 16.71
N ALA A 276 9.56 5.12 17.05
CA ALA A 276 8.50 4.60 17.92
C ALA A 276 7.10 5.14 17.59
N ALA A 277 6.84 5.43 16.32
CA ALA A 277 5.64 6.15 15.87
C ALA A 277 4.40 5.24 15.80
N LEU A 278 4.59 3.93 15.69
CA LEU A 278 3.49 2.98 15.62
C LEU A 278 3.11 2.45 17.01
N PRO A 279 1.93 2.79 17.58
CA PRO A 279 1.52 2.39 18.94
C PRO A 279 1.01 0.92 19.00
N LEU A 280 1.68 0.02 18.29
CA LEU A 280 1.36 -1.40 18.23
C LEU A 280 2.63 -2.22 18.44
N ASP A 281 2.51 -3.29 19.23
CA ASP A 281 3.47 -4.37 19.28
C ASP A 281 2.97 -5.52 18.43
N TRP A 282 3.91 -6.25 17.84
CA TRP A 282 3.63 -7.39 17.00
C TRP A 282 4.39 -8.62 17.44
N THR A 283 3.70 -9.74 17.49
CA THR A 283 4.31 -11.06 17.66
C THR A 283 4.22 -11.82 16.35
N GLU A 284 5.35 -12.35 15.89
CA GLU A 284 5.38 -13.20 14.69
C GLU A 284 4.67 -14.53 14.97
N GLY A 285 3.81 -14.93 14.06
CA GLY A 285 3.20 -16.26 14.06
C GLY A 285 4.12 -17.33 13.49
N PRO A 286 3.69 -18.60 13.47
CA PRO A 286 4.51 -19.70 12.94
C PRO A 286 4.93 -19.46 11.49
N GLU A 287 6.18 -19.80 11.19
CA GLU A 287 6.75 -19.61 9.86
C GLU A 287 6.10 -20.57 8.87
N ILE A 288 5.30 -20.05 7.94
CA ILE A 288 4.76 -20.88 6.86
C ILE A 288 5.87 -21.05 5.82
N MET A 289 6.29 -22.29 5.58
CA MET A 289 7.25 -22.62 4.51
C MET A 289 6.80 -21.95 3.21
N ALA A 290 7.71 -21.18 2.61
CA ALA A 290 7.45 -20.51 1.36
C ALA A 290 6.94 -21.55 0.35
N VAL A 291 5.74 -21.34 -0.19
CA VAL A 291 5.33 -22.05 -1.40
C VAL A 291 6.36 -21.67 -2.44
N SER A 292 7.19 -22.63 -2.87
CA SER A 292 8.21 -22.44 -3.89
C SER A 292 7.63 -21.61 -5.03
N PRO A 293 8.37 -20.63 -5.59
CA PRO A 293 7.91 -19.93 -6.76
C PRO A 293 7.77 -20.98 -7.87
N SER A 294 6.54 -21.43 -8.11
CA SER A 294 6.21 -22.24 -9.28
C SER A 294 6.50 -21.36 -10.48
N HIS A 295 7.67 -21.55 -11.07
CA HIS A 295 7.97 -21.14 -12.42
C HIS A 295 7.12 -22.01 -13.33
N ASN A 296 5.85 -21.64 -13.50
CA ASN A 296 5.07 -22.21 -14.59
C ASN A 296 5.32 -21.33 -15.81
N ALA A 297 5.94 -21.98 -16.79
CA ALA A 297 6.12 -21.59 -18.18
C ALA A 297 4.82 -21.09 -18.83
#